data_AF-A0A8T7HB95-F1
#
_entry.id   AF-A0A8T7HB95-F1
#
_cell.length_a   1.000
_cell.length_b   1.000
_cell.length_c   1.000
_cell.angle_alpha   90.00
_cell.angle_beta   90.00
_cell.angle_gamma   90.00
#
_symmetry.space_group_name_H-M   'P 1'
#
loop_
_entity.id
_entity.type
_entity.pdbx_description
1 polymer ?
#
loop_
_entity_poly.entity_id
_entity_poly.type
_entity_poly.pdbx_seq_one_letter_code
_entity_poly.pdbx_strand_id
1 'polypeptide(L)' 'MKVIVNNGQYKITIPKDIAEAKGWNNKTKLRFVEDLEGNIHLKEIK' A
#
# COMPACT_ATOMS: atom_id res chain seq x y z
N MET A 1 -7.74 -2.17 -8.32
CA MET A 1 -6.34 -1.88 -7.93
C MET A 1 -5.48 -2.00 -9.17
N LYS A 2 -4.56 -1.05 -9.44
CA LYS A 2 -3.71 -1.06 -10.64
C LYS A 2 -2.25 -1.06 -10.20
N VAL A 3 -1.47 -1.98 -10.74
CA VAL A 3 -0.01 -1.98 -10.60
C VAL A 3 0.57 -1.21 -11.77
N ILE A 4 1.38 -0.20 -11.50
CA ILE A 4 2.03 0.65 -12.50
C ILE A 4 3.53 0.55 -12.31
N VAL A 5 4.27 0.34 -13.40
CA VAL A 5 5.73 0.40 -13.40
C VAL A 5 6.17 1.84 -13.71
N ASN A 6 7.01 2.42 -12.86
CA ASN A 6 7.54 3.78 -13.05
C ASN A 6 9.02 3.80 -12.66
N ASN A 7 9.92 4.07 -13.61
CA ASN A 7 11.38 4.08 -13.42
C ASN A 7 11.93 2.83 -12.71
N GLY A 8 11.45 1.64 -13.10
CA GLY A 8 11.88 0.37 -12.48
C GLY A 8 11.30 0.11 -11.08
N GLN A 9 10.51 1.05 -10.54
CA GLN A 9 9.77 0.87 -9.29
C GLN A 9 8.32 0.48 -9.57
N TYR A 10 7.88 -0.62 -8.97
CA TYR A 10 6.48 -1.02 -8.99
C TYR A 10 5.69 -0.18 -7.99
N LYS A 11 4.60 0.42 -8.45
CA LYS A 11 3.70 1.25 -7.64
C LYS A 11 2.31 0.62 -7.64
N ILE A 12 1.74 0.50 -6.45
CA ILE A 12 0.34 0.10 -6.29
C ILE A 12 -0.44 1.34 -5.90
N THR A 13 -1.43 1.71 -6.71
CA THR A 13 -2.32 2.81 -6.36
C THR A 13 -3.37 2.33 -5.38
N ILE A 14 -3.39 2.94 -4.19
CA ILE A 14 -4.45 2.74 -3.20
C ILE A 14 -5.62 3.66 -3.55
N PRO A 15 -6.85 3.14 -3.68
CA PRO A 15 -8.05 3.94 -3.85
C PRO A 15 -8.23 4.98 -2.75
N LYS A 16 -8.74 6.16 -3.12
CA LYS A 16 -8.85 7.31 -2.22
C LYS A 16 -9.74 7.02 -1.01
N ASP A 17 -10.85 6.34 -1.23
CA ASP A 17 -11.81 5.90 -0.22
C ASP A 17 -11.16 5.01 0.86
N ILE A 18 -10.29 4.08 0.46
CA ILE A 18 -9.56 3.20 1.39
C ILE A 18 -8.55 4.01 2.21
N ALA A 19 -7.81 4.91 1.54
CA ALA A 19 -6.83 5.75 2.21
C ALA A 19 -7.50 6.66 3.25
N GLU A 20 -8.64 7.28 2.91
CA GLU A 20 -9.41 8.13 3.82
C GLU A 20 -9.99 7.33 5.00
N ALA A 21 -10.58 6.16 4.74
CA ALA A 21 -11.12 5.29 5.79
C ALA A 21 -10.05 4.80 6.78
N LYS A 22 -8.80 4.66 6.33
CA LYS A 22 -7.65 4.29 7.17
C LYS A 22 -6.89 5.49 7.74
N GLY A 23 -7.24 6.72 7.35
CA GLY A 23 -6.53 7.93 7.77
C GLY A 23 -5.12 8.06 7.17
N TRP A 24 -4.82 7.35 6.09
CA TRP A 24 -3.52 7.39 5.42
C TRP A 24 -3.36 8.68 4.61
N ASN A 25 -2.20 9.31 4.76
CA ASN A 25 -1.83 10.50 4.00
C ASN A 25 -0.43 10.33 3.38
N ASN A 26 0.04 11.35 2.69
CA ASN A 26 1.34 11.37 2.01
C ASN A 26 2.56 11.24 2.95
N LYS A 27 2.39 11.36 4.26
CA LYS A 27 3.42 11.12 5.28
C LYS A 27 3.32 9.75 5.92
N THR A 28 2.23 9.02 5.71
CA THR A 28 2.03 7.68 6.26
C THR A 28 3.00 6.71 5.59
N LYS A 29 3.85 6.07 6.40
CA LYS A 29 4.74 5.00 5.94
C LYS A 29 4.01 3.67 6.09
N LEU A 30 3.90 2.95 4.99
CA LEU A 30 3.28 1.63 4.94
C LEU A 30 4.35 0.56 4.66
N ARG A 31 4.19 -0.60 5.29
CA ARG A 31 4.96 -1.82 5.04
C ARG A 31 4.07 -2.86 4.39
N PHE A 32 4.60 -3.52 3.37
CA PHE A 32 4.05 -4.77 2.87
C PHE A 32 4.50 -5.92 3.76
N VAL A 33 3.55 -6.69 4.26
CA VAL A 33 3.78 -7.89 5.07
C VAL A 33 3.06 -9.04 4.40
N GLU A 34 3.81 -10.04 3.98
CA GLU A 34 3.27 -11.28 3.43
C GLU A 34 2.89 -12.24 4.56
N ASP A 35 1.78 -12.95 4.42
CA ASP A 35 1.41 -14.06 5.31
C ASP A 35 1.78 -15.42 4.72
N LEU A 36 1.55 -16.49 5.48
CA LEU A 36 1.89 -17.86 5.07
C LEU A 36 1.05 -18.38 3.89
N GLU A 37 -0.07 -17.71 3.58
CA GLU A 37 -0.95 -18.03 2.47
C GLU A 37 -0.59 -17.25 1.20
N GLY A 38 0.44 -16.39 1.26
CA GLY A 38 0.88 -15.54 0.15
C GLY A 38 0.05 -14.28 -0.03
N ASN A 39 -0.79 -13.91 0.93
CA ASN A 39 -1.51 -12.64 0.89
C ASN A 39 -0.61 -11.50 1.36
N ILE A 40 -0.73 -10.36 0.69
CA ILE A 40 0.03 -9.14 1.03
C ILE A 40 -0.86 -8.19 1.84
N HIS A 41 -0.43 -7.90 3.06
CA HIS A 41 -1.07 -6.95 3.97
C HIS A 41 -0.28 -5.64 4.00
N LEU A 42 -1.00 -4.52 3.94
CA LEU A 42 -0.44 -3.19 4.17
C LEU A 42 -0.60 -2.82 5.65
N LYS A 43 0.52 -2.63 6.35
CA LYS A 43 0.54 -2.19 7.76
C LYS A 43 1.25 -0.84 7.90
N GLU A 44 0.71 0.03 8.74
CA GLU A 44 1.37 1.29 9.08
C GLU A 44 2.60 1.07 9.96
N ILE A 45 3.64 1.85 9.70
CA ILE A 45 4.84 1.91 10.53
C ILE A 45 4.88 3.31 11.16
N LYS A 46 5.03 3.36 12.48
CA LYS A 46 5.29 4.60 13.23
C LYS A 46 6.79 4.89 13.27
#